data_AF-A0A2Z2JIR5-F1
#
_entry.id   AF-A0A2Z2JIR5-F1
#
_cell.length_a   1.000
_cell.length_b   1.000
_cell.length_c   1.000
_cell.angle_alpha   90.00
_cell.angle_beta   90.00
_cell.angle_gamma   90.00
#
_symmetry.space_group_name_H-M   'P 1'
#
loop_
_entity.id
_entity.type
_entity.pdbx_description
1 polymer ?
#
loop_
_entity_poly.entity_id
_entity_poly.type
_entity_poly.pdbx_seq_one_letter_code
_entity_poly.pdbx_strand_id
1 'polypeptide(L)'
;MYSKNFLKLLVFVMILYTSNCILEVSINNFRALSLYYWLGFSIVNIRCYYYILSSFSISAYSLINTKSISFNIIRRYIVLDLF
;
A
#
# COMPACT_ATOMS: atom_id res chain seq x y z
N MET A 1 -6.00 19.38 -18.17
CA MET A 1 -6.45 19.84 -16.83
C MET A 1 -6.46 18.64 -15.91
N TYR A 2 -5.50 18.51 -14.99
CA TYR A 2 -5.53 17.43 -14.00
C TYR A 2 -6.76 17.62 -13.10
N SER A 3 -7.52 16.54 -12.86
CA SER A 3 -8.68 16.62 -11.99
C SER A 3 -8.24 16.96 -10.56
N LYS A 4 -9.08 17.65 -9.79
CA LYS A 4 -8.81 17.92 -8.35
C LYS A 4 -8.51 16.63 -7.56
N ASN A 5 -9.02 15.49 -8.03
CA ASN A 5 -8.79 14.18 -7.42
C ASN A 5 -7.38 13.66 -7.68
N PHE A 6 -6.81 13.94 -8.85
CA PHE A 6 -5.43 13.57 -9.18
C PHE A 6 -4.42 14.25 -8.25
N LEU A 7 -4.56 15.56 -8.04
CA LEU A 7 -3.70 16.30 -7.11
C LEU A 7 -3.79 15.77 -5.68
N LYS A 8 -4.99 15.42 -5.21
CA LYS A 8 -5.17 14.79 -3.89
C LYS A 8 -4.47 13.44 -3.80
N LEU A 9 -4.59 12.62 -4.84
CA LEU A 9 -3.97 11.29 -4.89
C LEU A 9 -2.44 11.40 -4.90
N LEU A 10 -1.90 12.33 -5.67
CA LEU A 10 -0.46 12.59 -5.77
C LEU A 10 0.10 13.09 -4.43
N VAL A 11 -0.59 14.01 -3.74
CA VAL A 11 -0.21 14.47 -2.41
C VAL A 11 -0.25 13.33 -1.39
N PHE A 12 -1.29 12.49 -1.43
CA PHE A 12 -1.40 11.33 -0.54
C PHE A 12 -0.24 10.34 -0.73
N VAL A 13 0.13 10.08 -1.99
CA VAL A 13 1.29 9.24 -2.34
C VAL A 13 2.59 9.86 -1.83
N MET A 14 2.79 11.17 -2.01
CA MET A 14 3.99 11.86 -1.50
C MET A 14 4.10 11.75 0.02
N ILE A 15 3.00 11.90 0.75
CA ILE A 15 2.97 11.73 2.21
C ILE A 15 3.41 10.32 2.57
N LEU A 16 2.78 9.29 1.98
CA LEU A 16 3.13 7.88 2.21
C LEU A 16 4.60 7.54 1.87
N TYR A 17 5.17 8.24 0.88
CA TYR A 17 6.57 8.06 0.48
C TYR A 17 7.54 8.68 1.49
N THR A 18 7.21 9.86 2.03
CA THR A 18 8.08 10.57 2.99
C THR A 18 8.08 9.91 4.36
N SER A 19 6.93 9.44 4.83
CA SER A 19 6.81 8.78 6.13
C SER A 19 7.27 7.32 6.10
N ASN A 20 7.92 6.89 7.18
CA ASN A 20 8.14 5.46 7.44
C ASN A 20 6.79 4.83 7.84
N CYS A 21 5.95 4.55 6.84
CA CYS A 21 4.64 3.95 7.05
C CYS A 21 4.75 2.45 7.31
N ILE A 22 4.10 2.02 8.38
CA ILE A 22 3.77 0.63 8.65
C ILE A 22 2.28 0.47 8.32
N LEU A 23 1.96 -0.56 7.53
CA LEU A 23 0.59 -0.89 7.15
C LEU A 23 0.29 -2.33 7.53
N GLU A 24 -0.99 -2.62 7.76
CA GLU A 24 -1.46 -3.96 8.06
C GLU A 24 -2.55 -4.37 7.06
N VAL A 25 -2.41 -5.57 6.51
CA VAL A 25 -3.35 -6.13 5.53
C VAL A 25 -3.75 -7.53 5.95
N SER A 26 -5.04 -7.84 5.82
CA SER A 26 -5.52 -9.20 6.07
C SER A 26 -4.91 -10.18 5.06
N ILE A 27 -4.55 -11.37 5.55
CA ILE A 27 -3.95 -12.42 4.71
C ILE A 27 -4.84 -12.82 3.53
N ASN A 28 -6.16 -12.69 3.67
CA ASN A 28 -7.12 -13.07 2.65
C ASN A 28 -7.30 -12.00 1.56
N ASN A 29 -6.81 -10.76 1.76
CA ASN A 29 -7.02 -9.67 0.81
C ASN A 29 -5.84 -9.54 -0.18
N PHE A 30 -5.79 -10.45 -1.14
CA PHE A 30 -4.76 -10.47 -2.19
C PHE A 30 -4.75 -9.23 -3.06
N ARG A 31 -5.93 -8.61 -3.31
CA ARG A 31 -6.03 -7.38 -4.09
C ARG A 31 -5.29 -6.23 -3.39
N ALA A 32 -5.57 -6.02 -2.11
CA ALA A 32 -4.87 -5.01 -1.32
C ALA A 32 -3.37 -5.32 -1.22
N LEU A 33 -3.00 -6.58 -0.97
CA LEU A 33 -1.61 -7.00 -0.88
C LEU A 33 -0.82 -6.71 -2.18
N SER A 34 -1.40 -7.06 -3.33
CA SER A 34 -0.78 -6.79 -4.64
C SER A 34 -0.57 -5.30 -4.90
N LEU A 35 -1.53 -4.47 -4.48
CA LEU A 35 -1.44 -3.02 -4.59
C LEU A 35 -0.32 -2.48 -3.70
N TYR A 36 -0.21 -2.92 -2.45
CA TYR A 36 0.88 -2.49 -1.57
C TYR A 36 2.26 -2.92 -2.06
N TYR A 37 2.39 -4.14 -2.59
CA TYR A 37 3.62 -4.56 -3.26
C TYR A 37 3.96 -3.68 -4.46
N TRP A 38 2.96 -3.34 -5.27
CA TRP A 38 3.14 -2.46 -6.41
C TRP A 38 3.60 -1.05 -6.00
N LEU A 39 3.12 -0.56 -4.86
CA LEU A 39 3.52 0.70 -4.23
C LEU A 39 4.92 0.65 -3.56
N GLY A 40 5.55 -0.53 -3.47
CA GLY A 40 6.90 -0.69 -2.90
C GLY A 40 6.95 -1.11 -1.44
N PHE A 41 5.82 -1.51 -0.85
CA PHE A 41 5.81 -2.12 0.48
C PHE A 41 6.29 -3.56 0.44
N SER A 42 7.00 -3.98 1.47
CA SER A 42 7.42 -5.37 1.67
C SER A 42 6.87 -5.92 2.98
N ILE A 43 6.59 -7.23 3.00
CA ILE A 43 6.13 -7.92 4.21
C ILE A 43 7.32 -8.07 5.16
N VAL A 44 7.12 -7.65 6.40
CA VAL A 44 8.12 -7.77 7.47
C VAL A 44 7.71 -8.79 8.50
N ASN A 45 6.43 -8.87 8.83
CA ASN A 45 5.94 -9.80 9.84
C ASN A 45 4.52 -10.29 9.53
N ILE A 46 4.15 -11.44 10.11
CA ILE A 46 2.80 -11.96 10.12
C ILE A 46 2.26 -11.84 11.54
N ARG A 47 1.19 -11.06 11.72
CA ARG A 47 0.48 -10.93 12.99
C ARG A 47 -0.67 -11.94 13.02
N CYS A 48 -0.54 -12.96 13.84
CA CYS A 48 -1.63 -13.89 14.10
C CYS A 48 -2.74 -13.20 14.92
N TYR A 49 -4.00 -13.57 14.67
CA TYR A 49 -5.16 -13.09 15.44
C TYR A 49 -5.36 -11.56 15.45
N TYR A 50 -4.89 -10.86 14.42
CA TYR A 50 -4.92 -9.40 14.38
C TYR A 50 -6.33 -8.82 14.17
N TYR A 51 -7.08 -9.36 13.19
CA TYR A 51 -8.47 -8.98 12.98
C TYR A 51 -9.38 -9.95 13.73
N ILE A 52 -9.95 -9.50 14.84
CA ILE A 52 -10.93 -10.28 15.60
C ILE A 52 -12.31 -9.89 15.09
N LEU A 53 -12.92 -10.76 14.30
CA LEU A 53 -14.35 -10.72 13.98
C LEU A 53 -15.07 -11.63 14.99
N SER A 54 -16.34 -11.33 15.27
CA SER A 54 -17.12 -11.92 16.36
C SER A 54 -17.04 -13.45 16.52
N SER A 55 -16.80 -14.20 15.44
CA SER A 55 -16.69 -15.65 15.45
C SER A 55 -15.33 -16.20 14.95
N PHE A 56 -14.47 -15.37 14.36
CA PHE A 56 -13.22 -15.82 13.76
C PHE A 56 -12.12 -14.75 13.83
N SER A 57 -10.90 -15.21 14.02
CA SER A 57 -9.71 -14.38 13.97
C SER A 57 -9.00 -14.53 12.63
N ILE A 58 -8.66 -13.42 11.99
CA ILE A 58 -7.91 -13.39 10.74
C ILE A 58 -6.53 -12.79 11.01
N SER A 59 -5.50 -13.42 10.48
CA SER A 59 -4.13 -12.95 10.54
C SER A 59 -3.86 -11.84 9.53
N ALA A 60 -2.87 -11.00 9.82
CA ALA A 60 -2.50 -9.85 9.01
C ALA A 60 -1.01 -9.85 8.67
N TYR A 61 -0.67 -9.39 7.48
CA TYR A 61 0.69 -9.02 7.11
C TYR A 61 0.99 -7.62 7.58
N SER A 62 2.08 -7.46 8.31
CA SER A 62 2.69 -6.17 8.61
C SER A 62 3.66 -5.81 7.47
N LEU A 63 3.37 -4.70 6.82
CA LEU A 63 4.03 -4.20 5.64
C LEU A 63 4.81 -2.93 6.00
N ILE A 64 6.06 -2.83 5.55
CA ILE A 64 6.87 -1.62 5.69
C ILE A 64 7.18 -1.07 4.30
N ASN A 65 7.09 0.26 4.16
CA ASN A 65 7.55 0.94 2.97
C ASN A 65 9.07 0.83 2.88
N THR A 66 9.56 -0.15 2.14
CA THR A 66 10.96 -0.21 1.77
C THR A 66 11.16 0.82 0.67
N LYS A 67 11.68 1.99 1.04
CA LYS A 67 12.06 3.11 0.15
C LYS A 67 13.00 2.71 -1.00
N SER A 68 13.44 1.45 -1.06
CA SER A 68 14.09 0.81 -2.19
C SER A 68 13.14 0.73 -3.39
N ILE A 69 12.80 1.87 -3.97
CA ILE A 69 12.04 1.92 -5.20
C ILE A 69 12.95 2.38 -6.33
N SER A 70 13.16 1.45 -7.26
CA SER A 70 13.56 1.70 -8.64
C SER A 70 12.89 2.97 -9.19
N PHE A 71 13.59 3.75 -10.01
CA PHE A 71 13.11 4.94 -10.75
C PHE A 71 11.75 4.82 -11.47
N ASN A 72 11.15 3.63 -11.51
CA ASN A 72 9.85 3.31 -12.09
C ASN A 72 8.61 3.81 -11.30
N ILE A 73 8.73 4.40 -10.10
CA ILE A 73 7.53 4.90 -9.38
C ILE A 73 6.79 5.98 -10.16
N ILE A 74 7.52 6.96 -10.71
CA ILE A 74 6.90 8.05 -11.49
C ILE A 74 6.18 7.46 -12.72
N ARG A 75 6.84 6.51 -13.41
CA ARG A 75 6.25 5.79 -14.55
C ARG A 75 5.02 4.96 -14.15
N ARG A 76 5.00 4.36 -12.95
CA ARG A 76 3.88 3.57 -12.42
C ARG A 76 2.65 4.44 -12.13
N TYR A 77 2.84 5.63 -11.56
CA TYR A 77 1.73 6.56 -11.30
C TYR A 77 1.21 7.24 -12.57
N ILE A 78 2.06 7.51 -13.56
CA ILE A 78 1.62 8.05 -14.86
C ILE A 78 0.73 7.05 -15.62
N VAL A 79 0.95 5.75 -15.50
CA VAL A 79 0.10 4.73 -16.16
C VAL A 79 -1.33 4.69 -15.58
N LEU A 80 -1.50 5.01 -14.29
CA LEU A 80 -2.83 5.17 -13.67
C LEU A 80 -3.59 6.39 -14.19
N ASP A 81 -2.92 7.32 -14.85
CA ASP A 81 -3.51 8.55 -15.41
C ASP A 81 -4.01 8.37 -16.85
N LEU A 82 -3.61 7.27 -17.51
CA LEU A 82 -3.95 6.93 -18.90
C LEU A 82 -5.11 5.92 -19.04
N PHE A 83 -5.56 5.32 -17.93
CA PHE A 83 -6.70 4.40 -17.86
C PHE A 83 -7.77 4.95 -16.93
#